data_AF-A0A7J6BGC1-F1
#
_entry.id   AF-A0A7J6BGC1-F1
#
_cell.length_a   1.000
_cell.length_b   1.000
_cell.length_c   1.000
_cell.angle_alpha   90.00
_cell.angle_beta   90.00
_cell.angle_gamma   90.00
#
_symmetry.space_group_name_H-M   'P 1'
#
loop_
_entity.id
_entity.type
_entity.pdbx_description
1 polymer ?
#
loop_
_entity_poly.entity_id
_entity_poly.type
_entity_poly.pdbx_seq_one_letter_code
_entity_poly.pdbx_strand_id
1 'polypeptide(L)'
;QRSAKPVRKGGSIIAQPERACTRARAHTHTRAHIYHTHHIPISHRRISQHTHSLSLSHAHTEGEKDRYRGAEKRRKKIKSNAPKIKAEVAGVSHAGIMSVLALQEYEFERQFNEDEAIRWMQENWKKSFLFSALYAACILGGRHLMKQREKFELRKPLVVWSLTLAVFSIFGAIRTGSYMTFILMTKGLKQSVCDQSFYNGPVSKFWAYAFVLSKAPELGDTLFIVLRKQKLMFLHWYHHITVLLYSWYSYKDMVAGGGWFMTMNYLVHAVMYSYYALKAARFKVSRKFAMFITLTQITQMLMGCVVNYLVYQWMQQGHECPSHFQNILWSSLMYLSYFVLFCQFFFEAYINKTKSKNNTKKIQ
;
A
#
# COMPACT_ATOMS: atom_id res chain seq x y z
N GLN A 1 -61.85 4.96 9.28
CA GLN A 1 -62.75 3.91 8.74
C GLN A 1 -62.02 2.56 8.78
N ARG A 2 -62.69 1.47 8.38
CA ARG A 2 -62.25 0.04 8.35
C ARG A 2 -60.76 -0.13 7.98
N SER A 3 -59.92 -0.89 8.68
CA SER A 3 -59.97 -2.32 9.08
C SER A 3 -59.77 -3.32 7.93
N ALA A 4 -58.59 -3.96 7.87
CA ALA A 4 -58.35 -5.30 7.30
C ALA A 4 -56.91 -5.83 7.52
N LYS A 5 -56.78 -6.89 8.34
CA LYS A 5 -55.83 -8.03 8.21
C LYS A 5 -56.73 -9.27 8.03
N PRO A 6 -56.33 -10.45 7.47
CA PRO A 6 -55.33 -11.32 8.12
C PRO A 6 -54.66 -12.43 7.22
N VAL A 7 -54.05 -13.46 7.84
CA VAL A 7 -53.79 -14.88 7.37
C VAL A 7 -52.98 -15.08 6.06
N ARG A 8 -51.90 -15.90 5.94
CA ARG A 8 -51.21 -16.97 6.70
C ARG A 8 -51.63 -18.45 6.48
N LYS A 9 -51.03 -19.13 5.48
CA LYS A 9 -50.85 -20.61 5.39
C LYS A 9 -49.47 -20.92 4.72
N GLY A 10 -48.80 -22.06 4.93
CA GLY A 10 -48.96 -23.09 5.98
C GLY A 10 -48.80 -24.54 5.51
N GLY A 11 -47.63 -25.17 5.71
CA GLY A 11 -47.38 -26.63 5.58
C GLY A 11 -47.06 -27.17 4.17
N SER A 12 -46.59 -28.42 4.00
CA SER A 12 -45.94 -29.32 4.99
C SER A 12 -45.15 -30.49 4.36
N ILE A 13 -44.33 -31.10 5.22
CA ILE A 13 -43.55 -32.37 5.21
C ILE A 13 -44.06 -33.54 4.32
N ILE A 14 -43.11 -34.28 3.73
CA ILE A 14 -43.03 -35.76 3.50
C ILE A 14 -41.72 -36.01 2.70
N ALA A 15 -40.96 -37.11 2.71
CA ALA A 15 -40.59 -38.25 3.58
C ALA A 15 -39.98 -39.33 2.62
N GLN A 16 -39.09 -40.21 3.12
CA GLN A 16 -38.35 -41.25 2.35
C GLN A 16 -39.25 -42.46 1.94
N PRO A 17 -38.93 -43.25 0.88
CA PRO A 17 -38.06 -44.44 1.04
C PRO A 17 -37.24 -45.00 -0.18
N GLU A 18 -36.02 -45.48 0.10
CA GLU A 18 -35.45 -46.84 -0.14
C GLU A 18 -35.50 -47.59 -1.53
N ARG A 19 -34.42 -48.38 -1.78
CA ARG A 19 -34.23 -49.52 -2.76
C ARG A 19 -33.86 -49.21 -4.22
N ALA A 20 -33.14 -50.07 -4.98
CA ALA A 20 -32.15 -51.14 -4.69
C ALA A 20 -31.47 -51.65 -6.00
N CYS A 21 -30.39 -52.44 -5.90
CA CYS A 21 -29.76 -53.28 -6.96
C CYS A 21 -29.03 -52.54 -8.12
N THR A 22 -27.99 -53.07 -8.79
CA THR A 22 -27.27 -54.37 -8.69
C THR A 22 -25.82 -54.30 -9.22
N ARG A 23 -24.98 -55.29 -8.84
CA ARG A 23 -23.63 -55.64 -9.37
C ARG A 23 -22.53 -54.57 -9.19
N ALA A 24 -21.40 -54.77 -8.52
CA ALA A 24 -20.53 -55.92 -8.22
C ALA A 24 -19.51 -56.30 -9.31
N ARG A 25 -18.27 -55.81 -9.15
CA ARG A 25 -17.06 -56.66 -9.19
C ARG A 25 -15.91 -55.99 -8.42
N ALA A 26 -15.34 -56.70 -7.46
CA ALA A 26 -14.03 -56.38 -6.90
C ALA A 26 -13.00 -57.34 -7.53
N HIS A 27 -11.75 -56.89 -7.68
CA HIS A 27 -10.59 -57.79 -7.62
C HIS A 27 -9.33 -56.98 -7.26
N THR A 28 -8.86 -57.17 -6.03
CA THR A 28 -7.48 -56.92 -5.64
C THR A 28 -6.61 -58.09 -6.09
N HIS A 29 -5.32 -57.84 -6.34
CA HIS A 29 -4.12 -58.66 -6.07
C HIS A 29 -2.95 -58.09 -6.93
N THR A 30 -1.65 -58.27 -6.67
CA THR A 30 -0.77 -58.28 -5.49
C THR A 30 0.61 -58.73 -6.00
N ARG A 31 1.56 -57.79 -6.11
CA ARG A 31 3.00 -57.90 -5.77
C ARG A 31 3.76 -59.25 -5.95
N ALA A 32 4.65 -59.31 -6.95
CA ALA A 32 6.00 -59.96 -6.95
C ALA A 32 6.77 -59.42 -8.19
N HIS A 33 8.07 -59.03 -8.22
CA HIS A 33 9.36 -59.64 -7.81
C HIS A 33 9.74 -60.95 -8.51
N ILE A 34 10.83 -60.93 -9.31
CA ILE A 34 11.97 -61.88 -9.31
C ILE A 34 13.09 -61.40 -10.27
N TYR A 35 14.30 -61.95 -10.09
CA TYR A 35 15.58 -61.60 -10.74
C TYR A 35 15.78 -62.22 -12.14
N HIS A 36 16.77 -61.73 -12.91
CA HIS A 36 17.94 -62.55 -13.30
C HIS A 36 19.13 -61.73 -13.87
N THR A 37 20.31 -62.37 -13.97
CA THR A 37 21.63 -61.72 -14.19
C THR A 37 22.56 -62.54 -15.12
N HIS A 38 23.39 -61.85 -15.94
CA HIS A 38 24.56 -62.36 -16.71
C HIS A 38 24.28 -63.47 -17.77
N HIS A 39 25.10 -63.74 -18.82
CA HIS A 39 26.58 -63.74 -18.93
C HIS A 39 27.14 -63.39 -20.34
N ILE A 40 28.35 -63.86 -20.70
CA ILE A 40 29.29 -63.30 -21.72
C ILE A 40 29.87 -64.41 -22.63
N PRO A 41 30.27 -64.10 -23.88
CA PRO A 41 31.61 -64.47 -24.41
C PRO A 41 32.31 -63.27 -25.12
N ILE A 42 33.62 -62.95 -25.09
CA ILE A 42 34.92 -63.68 -25.01
C ILE A 42 35.28 -64.44 -26.31
N SER A 43 36.46 -64.32 -26.94
CA SER A 43 37.75 -63.59 -26.68
C SER A 43 38.10 -62.65 -27.88
N HIS A 44 39.31 -62.24 -28.34
CA HIS A 44 40.77 -62.41 -28.10
C HIS A 44 41.49 -61.25 -28.88
N ARG A 45 42.79 -60.88 -28.90
CA ARG A 45 44.14 -61.24 -28.36
C ARG A 45 44.83 -59.91 -27.91
N ARG A 46 45.68 -59.77 -26.88
CA ARG A 46 47.01 -60.33 -26.47
C ARG A 46 48.24 -59.45 -26.90
N ILE A 47 48.99 -58.96 -25.88
CA ILE A 47 50.43 -58.53 -25.85
C ILE A 47 50.84 -57.17 -26.47
N SER A 48 51.24 -56.20 -25.62
CA SER A 48 52.64 -55.75 -25.46
C SER A 48 52.84 -54.98 -24.13
N GLN A 49 54.09 -54.77 -23.69
CA GLN A 49 54.46 -54.11 -22.43
C GLN A 49 55.40 -52.90 -22.66
N HIS A 50 55.55 -52.07 -21.60
CA HIS A 50 56.57 -51.02 -21.39
C HIS A 50 56.60 -49.81 -22.34
N THR A 51 56.38 -48.61 -21.76
CA THR A 51 57.17 -47.34 -21.87
C THR A 51 56.31 -46.05 -21.79
N HIS A 52 55.56 -45.79 -20.71
CA HIS A 52 54.87 -44.49 -20.53
C HIS A 52 54.67 -44.01 -19.07
N SER A 53 55.71 -44.07 -18.23
CA SER A 53 55.66 -43.62 -16.82
C SER A 53 56.22 -42.21 -16.55
N LEU A 54 56.79 -41.52 -17.56
CA LEU A 54 57.47 -40.22 -17.37
C LEU A 54 56.72 -39.00 -17.95
N SER A 55 55.69 -39.19 -18.78
CA SER A 55 54.98 -38.08 -19.46
C SER A 55 53.88 -37.42 -18.61
N LEU A 56 53.37 -38.07 -17.56
CA LEU A 56 52.24 -37.59 -16.76
C LEU A 56 52.59 -36.52 -15.72
N SER A 57 53.84 -36.46 -15.25
CA SER A 57 54.25 -35.49 -14.21
C SER A 57 54.24 -34.04 -14.72
N HIS A 58 54.70 -33.80 -15.95
CA HIS A 58 54.76 -32.45 -16.51
C HIS A 58 53.38 -31.86 -16.84
N ALA A 59 52.46 -32.67 -17.35
CA ALA A 59 51.11 -32.21 -17.73
C ALA A 59 50.34 -31.61 -16.53
N HIS A 60 50.53 -32.15 -15.34
CA HIS A 60 49.91 -31.62 -14.11
C HIS A 60 50.44 -30.21 -13.75
N THR A 61 51.75 -29.98 -13.88
CA THR A 61 52.37 -28.68 -13.56
C THR A 61 52.03 -27.55 -14.53
N GLU A 62 51.72 -27.85 -15.78
CA GLU A 62 51.29 -26.85 -16.77
C GLU A 62 49.84 -26.41 -16.53
N GLY A 63 48.93 -27.37 -16.36
CA GLY A 63 47.50 -27.10 -16.12
C GLY A 63 47.20 -26.33 -14.82
N GLU A 64 48.10 -26.37 -13.84
CA GLU A 64 48.00 -25.57 -12.62
C GLU A 64 48.53 -24.14 -12.80
N LYS A 65 49.63 -23.95 -13.55
CA LYS A 65 50.13 -22.62 -13.94
C LYS A 65 49.08 -21.83 -14.72
N ASP A 66 48.42 -22.43 -15.70
CA ASP A 66 47.40 -21.73 -16.48
C ASP A 66 46.10 -21.47 -15.69
N ARG A 67 45.78 -22.31 -14.70
CA ARG A 67 44.71 -22.03 -13.73
C ARG A 67 45.03 -20.79 -12.91
N TYR A 68 46.28 -20.66 -12.44
CA TYR A 68 46.79 -19.45 -11.78
C TYR A 68 46.77 -18.22 -12.71
N ARG A 69 47.26 -18.36 -13.95
CA ARG A 69 47.29 -17.29 -14.96
C ARG A 69 45.89 -16.79 -15.32
N GLY A 70 44.92 -17.70 -15.38
CA GLY A 70 43.50 -17.41 -15.54
C GLY A 70 42.90 -16.67 -14.33
N ALA A 71 43.21 -17.11 -13.12
CA ALA A 71 42.80 -16.43 -11.89
C ALA A 71 43.40 -15.01 -11.79
N GLU A 72 44.66 -14.83 -12.16
CA GLU A 72 45.33 -13.52 -12.16
C GLU A 72 44.75 -12.58 -13.23
N LYS A 73 44.44 -13.08 -14.44
CA LYS A 73 43.70 -12.32 -15.47
C LYS A 73 42.33 -11.87 -14.95
N ARG A 74 41.58 -12.73 -14.25
CA ARG A 74 40.31 -12.36 -13.58
C ARG A 74 40.53 -11.28 -12.51
N ARG A 75 41.55 -11.45 -11.65
CA ARG A 75 41.89 -10.47 -10.58
C ARG A 75 42.30 -9.11 -11.15
N LYS A 76 43.02 -9.08 -12.28
CA LYS A 76 43.36 -7.85 -13.02
C LYS A 76 42.11 -7.21 -13.65
N LYS A 77 41.20 -7.98 -14.25
CA LYS A 77 39.92 -7.47 -14.79
C LYS A 77 38.97 -6.92 -13.71
N ILE A 78 38.96 -7.51 -12.52
CA ILE A 78 38.24 -6.97 -11.35
C ILE A 78 38.88 -5.64 -10.91
N LYS A 79 40.21 -5.57 -10.81
CA LYS A 79 40.93 -4.33 -10.48
C LYS A 79 40.74 -3.22 -11.53
N SER A 80 40.64 -3.53 -12.82
CA SER A 80 40.39 -2.52 -13.87
C SER A 80 38.95 -2.00 -13.88
N ASN A 81 37.99 -2.79 -13.41
CA ASN A 81 36.59 -2.38 -13.34
C ASN A 81 36.25 -1.63 -12.03
N ALA A 82 37.02 -1.84 -10.97
CA ALA A 82 36.80 -1.18 -9.66
C ALA A 82 36.75 0.37 -9.72
N PRO A 83 37.57 1.08 -10.52
CA PRO A 83 37.42 2.53 -10.71
C PRO A 83 36.12 2.92 -11.40
N LYS A 84 35.67 2.12 -12.38
CA LYS A 84 34.42 2.34 -13.13
C LYS A 84 33.21 2.20 -12.22
N ILE A 85 33.16 1.11 -11.44
CA ILE A 85 32.13 0.86 -10.42
C ILE A 85 32.16 1.96 -9.35
N LYS A 86 33.34 2.42 -8.91
CA LYS A 86 33.45 3.54 -7.97
C LYS A 86 32.94 4.87 -8.55
N ALA A 87 33.18 5.16 -9.83
CA ALA A 87 32.66 6.36 -10.48
C ALA A 87 31.12 6.31 -10.64
N GLU A 88 30.58 5.15 -11.00
CA GLU A 88 29.15 4.88 -11.11
C GLU A 88 28.44 5.04 -9.75
N VAL A 89 29.03 4.50 -8.68
CA VAL A 89 28.54 4.70 -7.29
C VAL A 89 28.72 6.15 -6.80
N ALA A 90 29.80 6.84 -7.19
CA ALA A 90 30.03 8.24 -6.80
C ALA A 90 29.04 9.24 -7.44
N GLY A 91 28.39 8.86 -8.54
CA GLY A 91 27.27 9.62 -9.11
C GLY A 91 25.94 9.48 -8.35
N VAL A 92 25.81 8.50 -7.46
CA VAL A 92 24.57 8.26 -6.71
C VAL A 92 24.50 9.18 -5.49
N SER A 93 23.53 10.09 -5.49
CA SER A 93 23.27 10.96 -4.33
C SER A 93 22.89 10.13 -3.09
N HIS A 94 23.06 10.69 -1.89
CA HIS A 94 22.62 10.02 -0.65
C HIS A 94 21.13 9.65 -0.70
N ALA A 95 20.29 10.46 -1.36
CA ALA A 95 18.88 10.14 -1.60
C ALA A 95 18.70 8.94 -2.55
N GLY A 96 19.56 8.77 -3.56
CA GLY A 96 19.59 7.60 -4.43
C GLY A 96 19.98 6.32 -3.67
N ILE A 97 21.05 6.36 -2.86
CA ILE A 97 21.48 5.22 -2.04
C ILE A 97 20.39 4.82 -1.04
N MET A 98 19.80 5.80 -0.34
CA MET A 98 18.67 5.55 0.55
C MET A 98 17.44 5.01 -0.19
N SER A 99 17.18 5.46 -1.41
CA SER A 99 16.07 4.93 -2.22
C SER A 99 16.31 3.48 -2.66
N VAL A 100 17.54 3.11 -3.05
CA VAL A 100 17.89 1.71 -3.39
C VAL A 100 17.71 0.79 -2.18
N LEU A 101 18.17 1.19 -0.99
CA LEU A 101 17.96 0.42 0.24
C LEU A 101 16.48 0.37 0.64
N ALA A 102 15.74 1.48 0.49
CA ALA A 102 14.31 1.55 0.75
C ALA A 102 13.45 0.90 -0.36
N LEU A 103 14.05 0.41 -1.44
CA LEU A 103 13.43 -0.39 -2.50
C LEU A 103 13.68 -1.90 -2.36
N GLN A 104 14.55 -2.33 -1.44
CA GLN A 104 14.69 -3.75 -1.13
C GLN A 104 13.39 -4.27 -0.51
N GLU A 105 12.71 -5.19 -1.21
CA GLU A 105 11.44 -5.81 -0.82
C GLU A 105 11.53 -6.49 0.55
N TYR A 106 10.46 -6.34 1.35
CA TYR A 106 10.22 -7.24 2.48
C TYR A 106 9.48 -8.49 2.00
N GLU A 107 9.67 -9.61 2.71
CA GLU A 107 9.07 -10.89 2.34
C GLU A 107 7.54 -10.82 2.17
N PHE A 108 6.84 -10.08 3.03
CA PHE A 108 5.39 -9.90 2.95
C PHE A 108 4.93 -9.04 1.76
N GLU A 109 5.75 -8.11 1.26
CA GLU A 109 5.44 -7.34 0.05
C GLU A 109 5.64 -8.21 -1.20
N ARG A 110 6.70 -9.02 -1.21
CA ARG A 110 7.01 -9.97 -2.28
C ARG A 110 5.97 -11.10 -2.41
N GLN A 111 5.46 -11.58 -1.27
CA GLN A 111 4.39 -12.59 -1.19
C GLN A 111 2.98 -12.02 -1.46
N PHE A 112 2.82 -10.69 -1.52
CA PHE A 112 1.52 -10.07 -1.73
C PHE A 112 1.02 -10.26 -3.17
N ASN A 113 -0.22 -10.72 -3.31
CA ASN A 113 -0.90 -10.97 -4.59
C ASN A 113 -1.73 -9.74 -5.02
N GLU A 114 -1.16 -8.92 -5.91
CA GLU A 114 -1.78 -7.74 -6.50
C GLU A 114 -3.04 -8.09 -7.31
N ASP A 115 -3.02 -9.16 -8.11
CA ASP A 115 -4.16 -9.52 -8.96
C ASP A 115 -5.38 -9.95 -8.14
N GLU A 116 -5.18 -10.60 -7.00
CA GLU A 116 -6.24 -10.91 -6.05
C GLU A 116 -6.77 -9.67 -5.32
N ALA A 117 -5.89 -8.76 -4.89
CA ALA A 117 -6.28 -7.51 -4.26
C ALA A 117 -7.07 -6.58 -5.21
N ILE A 118 -6.66 -6.49 -6.48
CA ILE A 118 -7.34 -5.70 -7.52
C ILE A 118 -8.71 -6.31 -7.83
N ARG A 119 -8.81 -7.63 -8.05
CA ARG A 119 -10.11 -8.31 -8.26
C ARG A 119 -11.03 -8.14 -7.06
N TRP A 120 -10.53 -8.31 -5.83
CA TRP A 120 -11.30 -8.07 -4.61
C TRP A 120 -11.84 -6.64 -4.59
N MET A 121 -11.03 -5.63 -4.89
CA MET A 121 -11.50 -4.24 -4.97
C MET A 121 -12.53 -4.02 -6.08
N GLN A 122 -12.38 -4.62 -7.26
CA GLN A 122 -13.34 -4.51 -8.37
C GLN A 122 -14.71 -5.13 -8.05
N GLU A 123 -14.75 -6.22 -7.30
CA GLU A 123 -15.98 -6.80 -6.77
C GLU A 123 -16.57 -5.98 -5.59
N ASN A 124 -15.71 -5.53 -4.68
CA ASN A 124 -16.10 -5.09 -3.34
C ASN A 124 -16.11 -3.57 -3.13
N TRP A 125 -15.67 -2.74 -4.08
CA TRP A 125 -15.61 -1.27 -3.92
C TRP A 125 -16.94 -0.65 -3.44
N LYS A 126 -18.08 -1.22 -3.85
CA LYS A 126 -19.43 -0.80 -3.45
C LYS A 126 -19.69 -0.91 -1.94
N LYS A 127 -18.93 -1.73 -1.20
CA LYS A 127 -19.02 -1.81 0.27
C LYS A 127 -18.61 -0.50 0.97
N SER A 128 -17.85 0.37 0.30
CA SER A 128 -17.55 1.74 0.79
C SER A 128 -18.82 2.57 1.07
N PHE A 129 -19.88 2.43 0.27
CA PHE A 129 -21.17 3.07 0.54
C PHE A 129 -21.84 2.54 1.81
N LEU A 130 -21.78 1.23 2.05
CA LEU A 130 -22.30 0.61 3.28
C LEU A 130 -21.53 1.08 4.51
N PHE A 131 -20.19 1.14 4.44
CA PHE A 131 -19.37 1.69 5.51
C PHE A 131 -19.65 3.18 5.76
N SER A 132 -19.85 3.98 4.71
CA SER A 132 -20.20 5.41 4.83
C SER A 132 -21.59 5.61 5.45
N ALA A 133 -22.57 4.78 5.10
CA ALA A 133 -23.91 4.81 5.68
C ALA A 133 -23.89 4.39 7.16
N LEU A 134 -23.18 3.31 7.49
CA LEU A 134 -22.96 2.86 8.87
C LEU A 134 -22.26 3.94 9.71
N TYR A 135 -21.23 4.58 9.16
CA TYR A 135 -20.50 5.67 9.79
C TYR A 135 -21.41 6.88 10.09
N ALA A 136 -22.24 7.30 9.14
CA ALA A 136 -23.23 8.36 9.36
C ALA A 136 -24.25 7.98 10.45
N ALA A 137 -24.75 6.74 10.44
CA ALA A 137 -25.62 6.22 11.50
C ALA A 137 -24.93 6.19 12.87
N CYS A 138 -23.65 5.78 12.94
CA CYS A 138 -22.84 5.79 14.16
C CYS A 138 -22.58 7.21 14.68
N ILE A 139 -22.39 8.21 13.81
CA ILE A 139 -22.31 9.62 14.22
C ILE A 139 -23.63 10.08 14.84
N LEU A 140 -24.76 9.84 14.18
CA LEU A 140 -26.07 10.31 14.63
C LEU A 140 -26.52 9.61 15.91
N GLY A 141 -26.49 8.27 15.93
CA GLY A 141 -26.81 7.45 17.09
C GLY A 141 -25.84 7.68 18.25
N GLY A 142 -24.54 7.73 17.99
CA GLY A 142 -23.52 8.05 18.99
C GLY A 142 -23.73 9.44 19.61
N ARG A 143 -24.00 10.47 18.80
CA ARG A 143 -24.33 11.82 19.30
C ARG A 143 -25.64 11.85 20.08
N HIS A 144 -26.62 11.01 19.76
CA HIS A 144 -27.87 10.90 20.53
C HIS A 144 -27.60 10.23 21.89
N LEU A 145 -26.98 9.05 21.91
CA LEU A 145 -26.67 8.29 23.13
C LEU A 145 -25.75 9.09 24.08
N MET A 146 -24.78 9.83 23.54
CA MET A 146 -23.87 10.68 24.31
C MET A 146 -24.52 11.98 24.83
N LYS A 147 -25.80 12.28 24.56
CA LYS A 147 -26.51 13.35 25.28
C LYS A 147 -26.63 13.01 26.78
N GLN A 148 -27.14 11.82 27.07
CA GLN A 148 -27.54 11.38 28.42
C GLN A 148 -26.43 10.68 29.24
N ARG A 149 -25.22 10.51 28.67
CA ARG A 149 -24.06 9.92 29.36
C ARG A 149 -22.97 10.95 29.59
N GLU A 150 -22.04 10.72 30.51
CA GLU A 150 -20.85 11.57 30.66
C GLU A 150 -19.86 11.39 29.49
N LYS A 151 -18.77 12.17 29.49
CA LYS A 151 -17.65 11.97 28.54
C LYS A 151 -16.85 10.72 28.92
N PHE A 152 -16.42 9.92 27.96
CA PHE A 152 -15.50 8.81 28.25
C PHE A 152 -14.04 9.26 28.20
N GLU A 153 -13.24 8.92 29.23
CA GLU A 153 -11.79 9.19 29.26
C GLU A 153 -10.99 8.15 28.46
N LEU A 154 -11.29 8.01 27.16
CA LEU A 154 -10.65 7.09 26.20
C LEU A 154 -9.20 7.48 25.84
N ARG A 155 -8.46 8.07 26.77
CA ARG A 155 -7.15 8.68 26.54
C ARG A 155 -6.06 7.66 26.22
N LYS A 156 -5.98 6.53 26.96
CA LYS A 156 -5.01 5.45 26.67
C LYS A 156 -5.29 4.81 25.30
N PRO A 157 -6.54 4.37 24.97
CA PRO A 157 -6.89 3.91 23.63
C PRO A 157 -6.54 4.90 22.52
N LEU A 158 -6.84 6.19 22.69
CA LEU A 158 -6.55 7.21 21.67
C LEU A 158 -5.04 7.40 21.42
N VAL A 159 -4.19 7.29 22.46
CA VAL A 159 -2.72 7.33 22.28
C VAL A 159 -2.26 6.14 21.43
N VAL A 160 -2.69 4.92 21.79
CA VAL A 160 -2.31 3.69 21.05
C VAL A 160 -2.81 3.77 19.61
N TRP A 161 -4.08 4.12 19.41
CA TRP A 161 -4.72 4.27 18.11
C TRP A 161 -4.01 5.27 17.19
N SER A 162 -3.79 6.51 17.66
CA SER A 162 -3.06 7.51 16.88
C SER A 162 -1.59 7.13 16.66
N LEU A 163 -0.96 6.38 17.57
CA LEU A 163 0.40 5.87 17.38
C LEU A 163 0.44 4.77 16.30
N THR A 164 -0.52 3.83 16.30
CA THR A 164 -0.64 2.80 15.25
C THR A 164 -0.84 3.43 13.87
N LEU A 165 -1.75 4.40 13.75
CA LEU A 165 -1.96 5.13 12.49
C LEU A 165 -0.76 5.99 12.09
N ALA A 166 -0.03 6.57 13.04
CA ALA A 166 1.23 7.28 12.77
C ALA A 166 2.30 6.33 12.22
N VAL A 167 2.56 5.20 12.90
CA VAL A 167 3.57 4.21 12.50
C VAL A 167 3.25 3.62 11.13
N PHE A 168 2.00 3.21 10.90
CA PHE A 168 1.52 2.76 9.59
C PHE A 168 1.76 3.80 8.50
N SER A 169 1.43 5.07 8.77
CA SER A 169 1.61 6.16 7.80
C SER A 169 3.07 6.51 7.55
N ILE A 170 3.94 6.39 8.57
CA ILE A 170 5.39 6.62 8.44
C ILE A 170 6.02 5.55 7.53
N PHE A 171 5.74 4.26 7.77
CA PHE A 171 6.26 3.19 6.90
C PHE A 171 5.71 3.31 5.47
N GLY A 172 4.41 3.58 5.31
CA GLY A 172 3.81 3.84 4.01
C GLY A 172 4.45 5.03 3.28
N ALA A 173 4.67 6.15 3.97
CA ALA A 173 5.32 7.34 3.41
C ALA A 173 6.78 7.08 2.97
N ILE A 174 7.53 6.28 3.73
CA ILE A 174 8.91 5.91 3.36
C ILE A 174 8.90 5.00 2.13
N ARG A 175 8.15 3.89 2.17
CA ARG A 175 8.16 2.88 1.09
C ARG A 175 7.60 3.42 -0.22
N THR A 176 6.45 4.10 -0.18
CA THR A 176 5.88 4.74 -1.37
C THR A 176 6.67 5.97 -1.80
N GLY A 177 7.21 6.76 -0.86
CA GLY A 177 8.02 7.94 -1.15
C GLY A 177 9.32 7.62 -1.87
N SER A 178 10.06 6.59 -1.44
CA SER A 178 11.27 6.13 -2.13
C SER A 178 10.95 5.56 -3.52
N TYR A 179 9.85 4.82 -3.68
CA TYR A 179 9.40 4.31 -4.97
C TYR A 179 9.03 5.44 -5.96
N MET A 180 8.22 6.41 -5.51
CA MET A 180 7.86 7.59 -6.32
C MET A 180 9.09 8.45 -6.66
N THR A 181 10.02 8.63 -5.72
CA THR A 181 11.28 9.35 -5.95
C THR A 181 12.13 8.64 -7.00
N PHE A 182 12.24 7.31 -6.93
CA PHE A 182 12.97 6.52 -7.92
C PHE A 182 12.35 6.65 -9.32
N ILE A 183 11.03 6.52 -9.49
CA ILE A 183 10.39 6.72 -10.79
C ILE A 183 10.56 8.17 -11.28
N LEU A 184 10.39 9.17 -10.42
CA LEU A 184 10.55 10.58 -10.80
C LEU A 184 11.97 10.88 -11.31
N MET A 185 13.00 10.30 -10.69
CA MET A 185 14.40 10.52 -11.07
C MET A 185 14.87 9.66 -12.26
N THR A 186 14.24 8.52 -12.52
CA THR A 186 14.64 7.60 -13.61
C THR A 186 13.78 7.69 -14.87
N LYS A 187 12.47 7.93 -14.73
CA LYS A 187 11.50 8.01 -15.83
C LYS A 187 10.88 9.41 -16.01
N GLY A 188 11.16 10.35 -15.11
CA GLY A 188 10.67 11.73 -15.17
C GLY A 188 9.22 11.93 -14.70
N LEU A 189 8.80 13.19 -14.62
CA LEU A 189 7.52 13.59 -13.99
C LEU A 189 6.30 12.99 -14.70
N LYS A 190 6.23 13.07 -16.04
CA LYS A 190 5.10 12.56 -16.84
C LYS A 190 4.84 11.08 -16.56
N GLN A 191 5.90 10.26 -16.60
CA GLN A 191 5.77 8.85 -16.29
C GLN A 191 5.40 8.65 -14.81
N SER A 192 6.04 9.35 -13.85
CA SER A 192 5.67 9.23 -12.43
C SER A 192 4.20 9.53 -12.10
N VAL A 193 3.48 10.24 -12.98
CA VAL A 193 2.05 10.53 -12.85
C VAL A 193 1.18 9.51 -13.61
N CYS A 194 1.53 9.16 -14.85
CA CYS A 194 0.70 8.27 -15.68
C CYS A 194 0.94 6.77 -15.47
N ASP A 195 2.04 6.37 -14.81
CA ASP A 195 2.49 4.97 -14.71
C ASP A 195 1.71 4.16 -13.65
N GLN A 196 0.95 3.16 -14.11
CA GLN A 196 0.19 2.25 -13.24
C GLN A 196 1.07 1.26 -12.48
N SER A 197 2.38 1.16 -12.77
CA SER A 197 3.28 0.27 -12.01
C SER A 197 3.37 0.58 -10.52
N PHE A 198 2.84 1.72 -10.04
CA PHE A 198 2.63 1.91 -8.61
C PHE A 198 1.72 0.83 -7.98
N TYR A 199 0.70 0.35 -8.69
CA TYR A 199 -0.25 -0.65 -8.19
C TYR A 199 0.33 -2.07 -8.18
N ASN A 200 1.25 -2.39 -9.10
CA ASN A 200 1.85 -3.72 -9.29
C ASN A 200 3.37 -3.73 -8.98
N GLY A 201 3.89 -2.65 -8.40
CA GLY A 201 5.31 -2.45 -8.18
C GLY A 201 5.80 -3.22 -6.97
N PRO A 202 7.04 -3.77 -6.98
CA PRO A 202 7.51 -4.77 -6.02
C PRO A 202 7.30 -4.37 -4.56
N VAL A 203 7.60 -3.10 -4.24
CA VAL A 203 7.35 -2.52 -2.91
C VAL A 203 5.96 -1.88 -2.84
N SER A 204 5.56 -1.08 -3.84
CA SER A 204 4.39 -0.20 -3.74
C SER A 204 3.04 -0.92 -3.72
N LYS A 205 2.93 -2.14 -4.30
CA LYS A 205 1.67 -2.87 -4.45
C LYS A 205 0.91 -3.10 -3.14
N PHE A 206 1.63 -3.59 -2.11
CA PHE A 206 1.07 -3.82 -0.79
C PHE A 206 0.59 -2.51 -0.15
N TRP A 207 1.41 -1.46 -0.22
CA TRP A 207 1.09 -0.16 0.39
C TRP A 207 -0.06 0.55 -0.34
N ALA A 208 -0.20 0.37 -1.65
CA ALA A 208 -1.35 0.87 -2.42
C ALA A 208 -2.67 0.24 -1.95
N TYR A 209 -2.70 -1.08 -1.74
CA TYR A 209 -3.89 -1.77 -1.22
C TYR A 209 -4.16 -1.40 0.25
N ALA A 210 -3.12 -1.42 1.10
CA ALA A 210 -3.24 -1.09 2.50
C ALA A 210 -3.72 0.35 2.74
N PHE A 211 -3.33 1.31 1.89
CA PHE A 211 -3.83 2.69 1.91
C PHE A 211 -5.35 2.79 1.72
N VAL A 212 -5.90 2.02 0.79
CA VAL A 212 -7.33 2.04 0.46
C VAL A 212 -8.13 1.39 1.59
N LEU A 213 -7.63 0.26 2.11
CA LEU A 213 -8.23 -0.37 3.28
C LEU A 213 -8.15 0.52 4.53
N SER A 214 -7.07 1.29 4.76
CA SER A 214 -6.91 2.13 5.97
C SER A 214 -8.00 3.19 6.12
N LYS A 215 -8.68 3.58 5.04
CA LYS A 215 -9.77 4.57 5.08
C LYS A 215 -11.00 4.07 5.84
N ALA A 216 -11.18 2.75 5.99
CA ALA A 216 -12.24 2.18 6.83
C ALA A 216 -11.89 2.19 8.34
N PRO A 217 -10.69 1.77 8.80
CA PRO A 217 -10.22 2.04 10.15
C PRO A 217 -10.19 3.54 10.52
N GLU A 218 -9.72 4.44 9.63
CA GLU A 218 -9.62 5.89 9.89
C GLU A 218 -10.95 6.53 10.35
N LEU A 219 -12.11 5.95 10.01
CA LEU A 219 -13.43 6.33 10.54
C LEU A 219 -13.51 6.30 12.09
N GLY A 220 -12.69 5.48 12.75
CA GLY A 220 -12.59 5.36 14.20
C GLY A 220 -12.17 6.65 14.92
N ASP A 221 -11.47 7.56 14.25
CA ASP A 221 -11.14 8.89 14.81
C ASP A 221 -12.39 9.66 15.21
N THR A 222 -13.45 9.56 14.40
CA THR A 222 -14.73 10.21 14.66
C THR A 222 -15.46 9.57 15.83
N LEU A 223 -15.34 8.26 16.03
CA LEU A 223 -15.89 7.57 17.20
C LEU A 223 -15.23 8.09 18.50
N PHE A 224 -13.91 8.25 18.51
CA PHE A 224 -13.21 8.89 19.65
C PHE A 224 -13.63 10.35 19.87
N ILE A 225 -13.92 11.12 18.82
CA ILE A 225 -14.45 12.49 18.93
C ILE A 225 -15.84 12.49 19.59
N VAL A 226 -16.76 11.62 19.14
CA VAL A 226 -18.14 11.54 19.66
C VAL A 226 -18.18 11.03 21.10
N LEU A 227 -17.48 9.94 21.43
CA LEU A 227 -17.45 9.37 22.79
C LEU A 227 -16.76 10.28 23.81
N ARG A 228 -15.88 11.19 23.36
CA ARG A 228 -15.24 12.22 24.20
C ARG A 228 -16.00 13.56 24.22
N LYS A 229 -17.23 13.61 23.69
CA LYS A 229 -18.07 14.82 23.52
C LYS A 229 -17.35 16.01 22.87
N GLN A 230 -16.41 15.78 21.95
CA GLN A 230 -15.68 16.84 21.27
C GLN A 230 -16.50 17.41 20.10
N LYS A 231 -16.28 18.69 19.74
CA LYS A 231 -17.00 19.32 18.62
C LYS A 231 -16.58 18.69 17.29
N LEU A 232 -17.40 17.77 16.78
CA LEU A 232 -17.29 17.24 15.43
C LEU A 232 -17.47 18.39 14.41
N MET A 233 -16.44 18.64 13.59
CA MET A 233 -16.46 19.66 12.54
C MET A 233 -16.96 19.07 11.22
N PHE A 234 -17.59 19.90 10.37
CA PHE A 234 -18.09 19.48 9.05
C PHE A 234 -16.99 18.85 8.19
N LEU A 235 -15.88 19.57 8.01
CA LEU A 235 -14.70 19.12 7.24
C LEU A 235 -14.26 17.69 7.60
N HIS A 236 -14.24 17.32 8.89
CA HIS A 236 -13.76 16.00 9.31
C HIS A 236 -14.67 14.86 8.81
N TRP A 237 -15.97 14.89 9.12
CA TRP A 237 -16.87 13.79 8.72
C TRP A 237 -17.16 13.78 7.22
N TYR A 238 -17.19 14.96 6.57
CA TYR A 238 -17.26 15.07 5.12
C TYR A 238 -16.07 14.39 4.44
N HIS A 239 -14.84 14.76 4.85
CA HIS A 239 -13.59 14.17 4.36
C HIS A 239 -13.55 12.65 4.55
N HIS A 240 -13.85 12.14 5.74
CA HIS A 240 -13.79 10.70 6.01
C HIS A 240 -14.78 9.87 5.16
N ILE A 241 -15.96 10.40 4.83
CA ILE A 241 -16.88 9.75 3.88
C ILE A 241 -16.32 9.83 2.45
N THR A 242 -15.99 11.03 1.98
CA THR A 242 -15.65 11.24 0.56
C THR A 242 -14.29 10.62 0.19
N VAL A 243 -13.30 10.61 1.08
CA VAL A 243 -12.01 9.93 0.84
C VAL A 243 -12.13 8.40 0.82
N LEU A 244 -13.05 7.82 1.62
CA LEU A 244 -13.31 6.39 1.62
C LEU A 244 -13.99 5.93 0.32
N LEU A 245 -15.03 6.66 -0.10
CA LEU A 245 -15.72 6.39 -1.36
C LEU A 245 -14.76 6.56 -2.56
N TYR A 246 -14.01 7.65 -2.60
CA TYR A 246 -13.10 7.94 -3.71
C TYR A 246 -11.91 6.98 -3.77
N SER A 247 -11.27 6.61 -2.66
CA SER A 247 -10.12 5.68 -2.69
C SER A 247 -10.54 4.27 -3.12
N TRP A 248 -11.71 3.79 -2.69
CA TRP A 248 -12.25 2.49 -3.08
C TRP A 248 -12.67 2.46 -4.56
N TYR A 249 -13.24 3.56 -5.06
CA TYR A 249 -13.62 3.72 -6.46
C TYR A 249 -12.39 3.84 -7.39
N SER A 250 -11.42 4.69 -7.05
CA SER A 250 -10.26 4.99 -7.91
C SER A 250 -9.21 3.87 -7.95
N TYR A 251 -9.07 3.06 -6.89
CA TYR A 251 -8.17 1.90 -6.90
C TYR A 251 -8.65 0.79 -7.84
N LYS A 252 -9.97 0.57 -7.96
CA LYS A 252 -10.53 -0.49 -8.85
C LYS A 252 -10.12 -0.29 -10.33
N ASP A 253 -9.91 0.98 -10.71
CA ASP A 253 -9.55 1.44 -12.05
C ASP A 253 -8.05 1.75 -12.18
N MET A 254 -7.27 1.56 -11.10
CA MET A 254 -5.82 1.79 -11.02
C MET A 254 -5.38 3.16 -11.60
N VAL A 255 -6.13 4.23 -11.31
CA VAL A 255 -6.04 5.48 -12.08
C VAL A 255 -4.67 6.16 -12.03
N ALA A 256 -4.27 6.75 -13.16
CA ALA A 256 -3.16 7.71 -13.23
C ALA A 256 -3.28 8.80 -12.14
N GLY A 257 -2.14 9.19 -11.57
CA GLY A 257 -2.03 10.08 -10.41
C GLY A 257 -2.12 9.37 -9.05
N GLY A 258 -2.63 8.12 -9.01
CA GLY A 258 -2.84 7.34 -7.79
C GLY A 258 -1.65 7.31 -6.84
N GLY A 259 -0.45 6.96 -7.35
CA GLY A 259 0.78 6.89 -6.56
C GLY A 259 1.17 8.21 -5.89
N TRP A 260 0.96 9.35 -6.57
CA TRP A 260 1.15 10.68 -6.00
C TRP A 260 0.13 11.00 -4.91
N PHE A 261 -1.15 10.75 -5.15
CA PHE A 261 -2.21 10.98 -4.15
C PHE A 261 -2.00 10.17 -2.86
N MET A 262 -1.67 8.89 -3.01
CA MET A 262 -1.40 7.97 -1.89
C MET A 262 -0.14 8.38 -1.11
N THR A 263 0.97 8.63 -1.80
CA THR A 263 2.26 9.02 -1.18
C THR A 263 2.15 10.35 -0.42
N MET A 264 1.52 11.36 -1.02
CA MET A 264 1.32 12.66 -0.35
C MET A 264 0.38 12.56 0.85
N ASN A 265 -0.68 11.76 0.77
CA ASN A 265 -1.57 11.56 1.93
C ASN A 265 -0.89 10.77 3.04
N TYR A 266 -0.11 9.72 2.73
CA TYR A 266 0.71 9.01 3.70
C TYR A 266 1.66 9.95 4.46
N LEU A 267 2.39 10.81 3.74
CA LEU A 267 3.32 11.77 4.34
C LEU A 267 2.61 12.76 5.28
N VAL A 268 1.45 13.30 4.89
CA VAL A 268 0.68 14.23 5.74
C VAL A 268 0.04 13.50 6.93
N HIS A 269 -0.49 12.29 6.74
CA HIS A 269 -1.04 11.47 7.82
C HIS A 269 0.03 11.06 8.84
N ALA A 270 1.26 10.76 8.40
CA ALA A 270 2.40 10.49 9.29
C ALA A 270 2.65 11.65 10.27
N VAL A 271 2.71 12.89 9.77
CA VAL A 271 2.91 14.08 10.63
C VAL A 271 1.67 14.38 11.49
N MET A 272 0.47 14.27 10.92
CA MET A 272 -0.79 14.54 11.62
C MET A 272 -1.05 13.56 12.78
N TYR A 273 -0.92 12.25 12.55
CA TYR A 273 -1.13 11.24 13.58
C TYR A 273 -0.03 11.24 14.64
N SER A 274 1.22 11.52 14.26
CA SER A 274 2.30 11.75 15.24
C SER A 274 1.97 12.91 16.17
N TYR A 275 1.43 14.02 15.65
CA TYR A 275 0.94 15.13 16.45
C TYR A 275 -0.23 14.74 17.37
N TYR A 276 -1.19 13.95 16.87
CA TYR A 276 -2.33 13.49 17.67
C TYR A 276 -1.91 12.53 18.79
N ALA A 277 -0.97 11.60 18.52
CA ALA A 277 -0.40 10.71 19.52
C ALA A 277 0.33 11.49 20.64
N LEU A 278 1.23 12.41 20.28
CA LEU A 278 1.94 13.28 21.24
C LEU A 278 0.98 14.14 22.08
N LYS A 279 -0.04 14.70 21.45
CA LYS A 279 -1.06 15.52 22.10
C LYS A 279 -1.93 14.70 23.06
N ALA A 280 -2.34 13.50 22.65
CA ALA A 280 -3.06 12.56 23.52
C ALA A 280 -2.18 12.11 24.70
N ALA A 281 -0.86 11.95 24.48
CA ALA A 281 0.14 11.66 25.51
C ALA A 281 0.43 12.85 26.47
N ARG A 282 -0.25 14.00 26.33
CA ARG A 282 -0.09 15.25 27.13
C ARG A 282 1.24 16.01 26.90
N PHE A 283 2.00 15.73 25.85
CA PHE A 283 3.14 16.58 25.48
C PHE A 283 2.65 17.98 25.06
N LYS A 284 3.32 19.04 25.55
CA LYS A 284 3.00 20.44 25.26
C LYS A 284 3.48 20.85 23.87
N VAL A 285 2.84 20.35 22.81
CA VAL A 285 3.20 20.67 21.43
C VAL A 285 2.76 22.09 21.04
N SER A 286 3.65 22.87 20.42
CA SER A 286 3.44 24.29 20.08
C SER A 286 2.32 24.52 19.05
N ARG A 287 1.59 25.65 19.20
CA ARG A 287 0.60 26.12 18.19
C ARG A 287 1.24 26.36 16.81
N LYS A 288 2.54 26.68 16.75
CA LYS A 288 3.27 26.81 15.47
C LYS A 288 3.30 25.48 14.70
N PHE A 289 3.45 24.35 15.39
CA PHE A 289 3.48 23.03 14.76
C PHE A 289 2.08 22.58 14.29
N ALA A 290 1.03 22.89 15.06
CA ALA A 290 -0.34 22.68 14.61
C ALA A 290 -0.67 23.50 13.34
N MET A 291 -0.19 24.74 13.26
CA MET A 291 -0.31 25.59 12.07
C MET A 291 0.45 25.00 10.87
N PHE A 292 1.68 24.52 11.07
CA PHE A 292 2.45 23.83 10.04
C PHE A 292 1.71 22.61 9.46
N ILE A 293 1.08 21.78 10.30
CA ILE A 293 0.27 20.63 9.83
C ILE A 293 -0.93 21.10 8.99
N THR A 294 -1.61 22.18 9.39
CA THR A 294 -2.70 22.73 8.58
C THR A 294 -2.20 23.28 7.23
N LEU A 295 -0.99 23.85 7.19
CA LEU A 295 -0.37 24.28 5.94
C LEU A 295 0.03 23.09 5.04
N THR A 296 0.62 22.02 5.58
CA THR A 296 0.95 20.83 4.75
C THR A 296 -0.30 20.15 4.21
N GLN A 297 -1.42 20.16 4.95
CA GLN A 297 -2.73 19.72 4.47
C GLN A 297 -3.25 20.59 3.30
N ILE A 298 -3.14 21.93 3.38
CA ILE A 298 -3.50 22.83 2.27
C ILE A 298 -2.61 22.59 1.04
N THR A 299 -1.30 22.45 1.24
CA THR A 299 -0.35 22.13 0.15
C THR A 299 -0.66 20.78 -0.50
N GLN A 300 -1.03 19.76 0.28
CA GLN A 300 -1.47 18.46 -0.26
C GLN A 300 -2.70 18.61 -1.18
N MET A 301 -3.66 19.48 -0.84
CA MET A 301 -4.82 19.71 -1.69
C MET A 301 -4.46 20.44 -2.98
N LEU A 302 -3.61 21.47 -2.90
CA LEU A 302 -3.13 22.21 -4.06
C LEU A 302 -2.34 21.30 -5.03
N MET A 303 -1.42 20.48 -4.50
CA MET A 303 -0.68 19.49 -5.28
C MET A 303 -1.61 18.43 -5.89
N GLY A 304 -2.68 18.03 -5.19
CA GLY A 304 -3.72 17.15 -5.72
C GLY A 304 -4.43 17.73 -6.95
N CYS A 305 -4.80 19.02 -6.90
CA CYS A 305 -5.35 19.74 -8.05
C CYS A 305 -4.35 19.81 -9.22
N VAL A 306 -3.07 20.04 -8.96
CA VAL A 306 -2.02 20.04 -10.00
C VAL A 306 -1.86 18.66 -10.65
N VAL A 307 -1.83 17.57 -9.87
CA VAL A 307 -1.75 16.20 -10.41
C VAL A 307 -2.98 15.88 -11.27
N ASN A 308 -4.19 16.23 -10.84
CA ASN A 308 -5.41 16.06 -11.66
C ASN A 308 -5.33 16.84 -12.99
N TYR A 309 -4.86 18.08 -12.96
CA TYR A 309 -4.67 18.89 -14.18
C TYR A 309 -3.64 18.27 -15.14
N LEU A 310 -2.53 17.75 -14.61
CA LEU A 310 -1.49 17.08 -15.40
C LEU A 310 -1.98 15.77 -16.03
N VAL A 311 -2.71 14.93 -15.28
CA VAL A 311 -3.36 13.72 -15.82
C VAL A 311 -4.34 14.09 -16.94
N TYR A 312 -5.17 15.10 -16.75
CA TYR A 312 -6.10 15.58 -17.78
C TYR A 312 -5.38 16.08 -19.03
N GLN A 313 -4.35 16.92 -18.88
CA GLN A 313 -3.54 17.42 -20.00
C GLN A 313 -2.89 16.28 -20.80
N TRP A 314 -2.22 15.33 -20.15
CA TRP A 314 -1.54 14.25 -20.86
C TRP A 314 -2.51 13.24 -21.49
N MET A 315 -3.69 13.01 -20.87
CA MET A 315 -4.76 12.21 -21.48
C MET A 315 -5.30 12.88 -22.76
N GLN A 316 -5.52 14.20 -22.76
CA GLN A 316 -6.00 14.94 -23.94
C GLN A 316 -4.96 15.06 -25.06
N GLN A 317 -3.67 14.92 -24.74
CA GLN A 317 -2.55 14.98 -25.71
C GLN A 317 -2.31 13.63 -26.45
N GLY A 318 -3.25 12.68 -26.34
CA GLY A 318 -3.15 11.38 -27.02
C GLY A 318 -2.04 10.47 -26.47
N HIS A 319 -1.59 10.72 -25.23
CA HIS A 319 -0.59 9.89 -24.57
C HIS A 319 -1.25 8.80 -23.71
N GLU A 320 -0.52 7.70 -23.51
CA GLU A 320 -0.91 6.60 -22.62
C GLU A 320 -0.90 7.04 -21.15
N CYS A 321 -1.98 7.70 -20.73
CA CYS A 321 -2.25 8.08 -19.34
C CYS A 321 -3.57 7.42 -18.90
N PRO A 322 -3.54 6.13 -18.50
CA PRO A 322 -4.74 5.35 -18.23
C PRO A 322 -5.55 5.93 -17.06
N SER A 323 -6.65 6.58 -17.42
CA SER A 323 -7.60 7.19 -16.50
C SER A 323 -8.94 7.37 -17.20
N HIS A 324 -9.94 7.85 -16.47
CA HIS A 324 -11.27 8.13 -17.00
C HIS A 324 -11.69 9.54 -16.62
N PHE A 325 -12.34 10.26 -17.54
CA PHE A 325 -12.84 11.62 -17.30
C PHE A 325 -13.70 11.72 -16.02
N GLN A 326 -14.51 10.70 -15.75
CA GLN A 326 -15.30 10.62 -14.51
C GLN A 326 -14.43 10.55 -13.24
N ASN A 327 -13.36 9.73 -13.23
CA ASN A 327 -12.41 9.67 -12.12
C ASN A 327 -11.70 11.02 -11.90
N ILE A 328 -11.26 11.67 -12.99
CA ILE A 328 -10.62 13.00 -12.95
C ILE A 328 -11.60 14.06 -12.41
N LEU A 329 -12.87 14.03 -12.83
CA LEU A 329 -13.93 14.94 -12.38
C LEU A 329 -14.21 14.79 -10.89
N TRP A 330 -14.44 13.56 -10.40
CA TRP A 330 -14.69 13.31 -8.98
C TRP A 330 -13.47 13.63 -8.10
N SER A 331 -12.27 13.30 -8.57
CA SER A 331 -11.01 13.66 -7.91
C SER A 331 -10.84 15.18 -7.80
N SER A 332 -11.05 15.91 -8.90
CA SER A 332 -10.90 17.37 -8.95
C SER A 332 -11.92 18.06 -8.04
N LEU A 333 -13.17 17.62 -8.05
CA LEU A 333 -14.22 18.13 -7.17
C LEU A 333 -13.89 17.89 -5.68
N MET A 334 -13.40 16.70 -5.33
CA MET A 334 -12.99 16.35 -3.97
C MET A 334 -11.79 17.20 -3.50
N TYR A 335 -10.72 17.27 -4.29
CA TYR A 335 -9.53 18.04 -3.93
C TYR A 335 -9.80 19.54 -3.83
N LEU A 336 -10.64 20.09 -4.72
CA LEU A 336 -11.05 21.49 -4.68
C LEU A 336 -11.94 21.80 -3.45
N SER A 337 -12.92 20.94 -3.12
CA SER A 337 -13.77 21.16 -1.95
C SER A 337 -12.97 21.08 -0.65
N TYR A 338 -12.03 20.13 -0.55
CA TYR A 338 -11.09 20.05 0.58
C TYR A 338 -10.20 21.29 0.65
N PHE A 339 -9.64 21.78 -0.46
CA PHE A 339 -8.80 22.99 -0.48
C PHE A 339 -9.55 24.20 0.10
N VAL A 340 -10.79 24.45 -0.33
CA VAL A 340 -11.63 25.54 0.17
C VAL A 340 -11.91 25.38 1.67
N LEU A 341 -12.31 24.19 2.11
CA LEU A 341 -12.64 23.93 3.52
C LEU A 341 -11.43 24.01 4.46
N PHE A 342 -10.25 23.54 4.04
CA PHE A 342 -9.01 23.67 4.81
C PHE A 342 -8.52 25.13 4.87
N CYS A 343 -8.63 25.89 3.77
CA CYS A 343 -8.36 27.32 3.77
C CYS A 343 -9.30 28.07 4.73
N GLN A 344 -10.62 27.85 4.66
CA GLN A 344 -11.59 28.43 5.62
C GLN A 344 -11.22 28.09 7.07
N PHE A 345 -10.96 26.81 7.36
CA PHE A 345 -10.54 26.37 8.69
C PHE A 345 -9.26 27.09 9.17
N PHE A 346 -8.29 27.32 8.29
CA PHE A 346 -7.06 28.05 8.61
C PHE A 346 -7.33 29.52 8.95
N PHE A 347 -8.15 30.23 8.16
CA PHE A 347 -8.56 31.61 8.44
C PHE A 347 -9.27 31.72 9.81
N GLU A 348 -10.22 30.83 10.10
CA GLU A 348 -10.94 30.80 11.39
C GLU A 348 -10.03 30.45 12.58
N ALA A 349 -9.22 29.39 12.46
CA ALA A 349 -8.43 28.84 13.57
C ALA A 349 -7.18 29.65 13.91
N TYR A 350 -6.57 30.30 12.92
CA TYR A 350 -5.28 30.99 13.07
C TYR A 350 -5.38 32.51 12.90
N ILE A 351 -6.02 33.01 11.85
CA ILE A 351 -6.01 34.45 11.52
C ILE A 351 -7.03 35.21 12.37
N ASN A 352 -8.31 34.85 12.34
CA ASN A 352 -9.37 35.59 13.04
C ASN A 352 -9.18 35.58 14.56
N LYS A 353 -8.75 34.44 15.15
CA LYS A 353 -8.39 34.36 16.57
C LYS A 353 -7.17 35.21 16.96
N THR A 354 -6.28 35.52 16.02
CA THR A 354 -5.12 36.39 16.27
C THR A 354 -5.49 37.86 16.12
N LYS A 355 -6.34 38.22 15.13
CA LYS A 355 -6.94 39.57 15.04
C LYS A 355 -7.70 39.94 16.32
N SER A 356 -8.60 39.06 16.79
CA SER A 356 -9.34 39.24 18.04
C SER A 356 -8.39 39.47 19.24
N LYS A 357 -7.40 38.59 19.45
CA LYS A 357 -6.48 38.70 20.59
C LYS A 357 -5.57 39.94 20.54
N ASN A 358 -5.22 40.41 19.34
CA ASN A 358 -4.46 41.65 19.15
C ASN A 358 -5.32 42.89 19.39
N ASN A 359 -6.60 42.88 19.04
CA ASN A 359 -7.52 43.99 19.34
C ASN A 359 -7.77 44.12 20.84
N THR A 360 -7.97 43.02 21.58
CA THR A 360 -8.07 43.08 23.06
C THR A 360 -6.80 43.66 23.69
N LYS A 361 -5.62 43.35 23.13
CA LYS A 361 -4.30 43.91 23.51
C LYS A 361 -4.02 45.34 23.02
N LYS A 362 -5.02 46.02 22.44
CA LYS A 362 -5.00 47.46 22.11
C LYS A 362 -6.09 48.25 22.85
N ILE A 363 -6.89 47.57 23.66
CA ILE A 363 -8.01 48.12 24.45
C ILE A 363 -7.72 47.98 25.96
N GLN A 364 -6.80 47.07 26.31
CA GLN A 364 -5.95 47.12 27.50
C GLN A 364 -4.59 47.73 27.12
#